data_AF-A0A4Z2B2W1-F1
#
_entry.id   AF-A0A4Z2B2W1-F1
#
_cell.length_a   1.000
_cell.length_b   1.000
_cell.length_c   1.000
_cell.angle_alpha   90.00
_cell.angle_beta   90.00
_cell.angle_gamma   90.00
#
_symmetry.space_group_name_H-M   'P 1'
#
loop_
_entity.id
_entity.type
_entity.pdbx_description
1 polymer ?
#
loop_
_entity_poly.entity_id
_entity_poly.type
_entity_poly.pdbx_seq_one_letter_code
_entity_poly.pdbx_strand_id
1 'polypeptide(L)'
;MLTSSKEAIAAGEWGDLWCLWNTFSILSMIHIVRKYLRRAFQHQIPPVLATHPACEVALPDSKTLQQFHSRCIRGLSVKRIWEIAFLEGFVNDLLEVMRSVCDRSGGVAIEGFQMDNVRNIIVPFTPLEPYRFQCFLLKDQLDMQVCGQIKLVETLSQSCCHCQSSHAEEVLCLLHWDAKRSDVCGSLSTKDSLLSKSQVTKWFQSTIKQAWEIISHRYQFEVNIGYVDTPGALRVRFRSGKVVNFTMNPVVKFNTDTYFFRSHTTSSSDTIWTLSLEGYEERFFKQMTRYLPVNSCFNQTLEIALFLHRRQTLLTGGSELKDSHFKMALMHLLLIRDPSQWEPSHLEHRLRDLLDFLDKSLEKKTLHHVLVGNPLIRKVAEVPAEFVQADSVNLFHPLMIHDCLHRNAVKHFQEILRNARMLVDDYVHLCSGPMAQ
;
A
#
# COMPACT_ATOMS: atom_id res chain seq x y z
N MET A 1 51.81 -35.03 -34.67
CA MET A 1 51.16 -34.57 -33.42
C MET A 1 51.22 -33.05 -33.21
N LEU A 2 51.30 -32.23 -34.28
CA LEU A 2 51.41 -30.76 -34.18
C LEU A 2 50.35 -29.98 -34.98
N THR A 3 49.42 -30.67 -35.65
CA THR A 3 48.32 -30.06 -36.40
C THR A 3 47.04 -29.90 -35.57
N SER A 4 46.89 -30.67 -34.48
CA SER A 4 45.66 -30.64 -33.64
C SER A 4 45.59 -29.45 -32.66
N SER A 5 46.70 -28.76 -32.38
CA SER A 5 46.72 -27.67 -31.39
C SER A 5 46.35 -26.31 -31.98
N LYS A 6 46.57 -26.07 -33.29
CA LYS A 6 46.26 -24.78 -33.93
C LYS A 6 44.77 -24.63 -34.27
N GLU A 7 44.09 -25.72 -34.63
CA GLU A 7 42.65 -25.70 -34.89
C GLU A 7 41.82 -25.54 -33.60
N ALA A 8 42.31 -26.06 -32.46
CA ALA A 8 41.64 -25.88 -31.17
C ALA A 8 41.73 -24.45 -30.63
N ILE A 9 42.84 -23.75 -30.88
CA ILE A 9 43.04 -22.34 -30.45
C ILE A 9 42.19 -21.40 -31.33
N ALA A 10 42.12 -21.64 -32.64
CA ALA A 10 41.27 -20.87 -33.54
C ALA A 10 39.77 -21.08 -33.25
N ALA A 11 39.33 -22.29 -32.86
CA ALA A 11 37.93 -22.51 -32.51
C ALA A 11 37.48 -21.77 -31.23
N GLY A 12 38.40 -21.56 -30.28
CA GLY A 12 38.12 -20.82 -29.03
C GLY A 12 37.95 -19.31 -29.25
N GLU A 13 38.81 -18.70 -30.06
CA GLU A 13 38.77 -17.26 -30.33
C GLU A 13 37.51 -16.81 -31.08
N TRP A 14 36.99 -17.66 -31.98
CA TRP A 14 35.76 -17.38 -32.73
C TRP A 14 34.51 -17.54 -31.86
N GLY A 15 34.54 -18.45 -30.88
CA GLY A 15 33.48 -18.58 -29.87
C GLY A 15 33.40 -17.38 -28.93
N ASP A 16 34.56 -16.84 -28.52
CA ASP A 16 34.63 -15.64 -27.67
C ASP A 16 34.19 -14.38 -28.42
N LEU A 17 34.58 -14.22 -29.69
CA LEU A 17 34.11 -13.14 -30.57
C LEU A 17 32.60 -13.20 -30.82
N TRP A 18 32.03 -14.41 -30.97
CA TRP A 18 30.58 -14.60 -31.09
C TRP A 18 29.84 -14.21 -29.81
N CYS A 19 30.33 -14.61 -28.64
CA CYS A 19 29.77 -14.22 -27.35
C CYS A 19 29.84 -12.70 -27.11
N LEU A 20 30.96 -12.07 -27.49
CA LEU A 20 31.10 -10.61 -27.43
C LEU A 20 30.12 -9.91 -28.37
N TRP A 21 30.00 -10.37 -29.62
CA TRP A 21 29.03 -9.79 -30.56
C TRP A 21 27.58 -9.95 -30.08
N ASN A 22 27.24 -11.10 -29.51
CA ASN A 22 25.91 -11.37 -29.00
C ASN A 22 25.60 -10.52 -27.75
N THR A 23 26.58 -10.31 -26.87
CA THR A 23 26.41 -9.39 -25.73
C THR A 23 26.30 -7.93 -26.19
N PHE A 24 27.09 -7.48 -27.16
CA PHE A 24 26.93 -6.15 -27.77
C PHE A 24 25.59 -5.98 -28.49
N SER A 25 25.11 -7.02 -29.18
CA SER A 25 23.81 -7.04 -29.86
C SER A 25 22.66 -6.94 -28.86
N ILE A 26 22.71 -7.71 -27.76
CA ILE A 26 21.73 -7.65 -26.68
C ILE A 26 21.76 -6.27 -26.00
N LEU A 27 22.95 -5.74 -25.69
CA LEU A 27 23.09 -4.41 -25.09
C LEU A 27 22.58 -3.30 -26.02
N SER A 28 22.82 -3.43 -27.33
CA SER A 28 22.30 -2.52 -28.36
C SER A 28 20.78 -2.60 -28.48
N MET A 29 20.21 -3.81 -28.50
CA MET A 29 18.75 -4.01 -28.52
C MET A 29 18.10 -3.46 -27.24
N ILE A 30 18.71 -3.66 -26.07
CA ILE A 30 18.27 -3.04 -24.82
C ILE A 30 18.36 -1.51 -24.94
N HIS A 31 19.43 -0.96 -25.50
CA HIS A 31 19.58 0.49 -25.71
C HIS A 31 18.54 1.06 -26.68
N ILE A 32 18.22 0.35 -27.76
CA ILE A 32 17.24 0.75 -28.76
C ILE A 32 15.84 0.69 -28.18
N VAL A 33 15.50 -0.40 -27.49
CA VAL A 33 14.23 -0.54 -26.76
C VAL A 33 14.11 0.56 -25.69
N ARG A 34 15.18 0.87 -24.95
CA ARG A 34 15.24 1.99 -23.99
C ARG A 34 15.08 3.37 -24.64
N LYS A 35 15.69 3.60 -25.81
CA LYS A 35 15.55 4.85 -26.57
C LYS A 35 14.14 5.02 -27.12
N TYR A 36 13.52 3.93 -27.55
CA TYR A 36 12.14 3.92 -28.04
C TYR A 36 11.15 4.14 -26.89
N LEU A 37 11.40 3.50 -25.74
CA LEU A 37 10.71 3.76 -24.48
C LEU A 37 10.82 5.24 -24.11
N ARG A 38 12.03 5.82 -24.05
CA ARG A 38 12.25 7.25 -23.74
C ARG A 38 11.43 8.19 -24.63
N ARG A 39 11.35 7.92 -25.94
CA ARG A 39 10.53 8.72 -26.87
C ARG A 39 9.03 8.56 -26.63
N ALA A 40 8.55 7.34 -26.34
CA ALA A 40 7.16 7.12 -25.96
C ALA A 40 6.79 7.80 -24.63
N PHE A 41 7.71 7.82 -23.66
CA PHE A 41 7.55 8.52 -22.38
C PHE A 41 7.62 10.06 -22.53
N GLN A 42 8.41 10.59 -23.47
CA GLN A 42 8.50 12.04 -23.75
C GLN A 42 7.25 12.61 -24.42
N HIS A 43 6.44 11.82 -25.13
CA HIS A 43 5.21 12.31 -25.75
C HIS A 43 4.03 12.46 -24.77
N GLN A 44 4.16 11.96 -23.53
CA GLN A 44 3.17 12.13 -22.46
C GLN A 44 3.60 13.14 -21.38
N ILE A 45 4.84 13.64 -21.42
CA ILE A 45 5.39 14.59 -20.45
C ILE A 45 6.11 15.71 -21.22
N PRO A 46 5.65 16.99 -21.15
CA PRO A 46 6.28 18.08 -21.90
C PRO A 46 7.76 18.28 -21.51
N PRO A 47 8.62 18.74 -22.44
CA PRO A 47 10.04 18.92 -22.19
C PRO A 47 10.29 19.94 -21.08
N VAL A 48 11.14 19.54 -20.15
CA VAL A 48 11.54 20.27 -18.95
C VAL A 48 12.51 21.39 -19.33
N LEU A 49 12.06 22.64 -19.21
CA LEU A 49 12.93 23.78 -18.94
C LEU A 49 12.11 24.93 -18.33
N ALA A 50 12.13 25.03 -17.00
CA ALA A 50 11.82 26.26 -16.28
C ALA A 50 12.37 26.14 -14.84
N THR A 51 12.89 27.24 -14.36
CA THR A 51 13.66 27.44 -13.12
C THR A 51 12.69 27.51 -11.92
N HIS A 52 12.85 26.66 -10.90
CA HIS A 52 11.90 26.53 -9.77
C HIS A 52 12.59 26.28 -8.40
N PRO A 53 11.89 26.52 -7.26
CA PRO A 53 12.47 26.57 -5.91
C PRO A 53 13.17 25.29 -5.44
N ALA A 54 12.72 24.10 -5.88
CA ALA A 54 13.38 22.83 -5.56
C ALA A 54 14.84 22.76 -6.07
N CYS A 55 15.18 23.54 -7.10
CA CYS A 55 16.53 23.64 -7.65
C CYS A 55 17.51 24.40 -6.73
N GLU A 56 17.00 25.25 -5.83
CA GLU A 56 17.79 26.00 -4.84
C GLU A 56 17.84 25.34 -3.46
N VAL A 57 17.18 24.19 -3.27
CA VAL A 57 17.18 23.49 -1.99
C VAL A 57 18.58 22.93 -1.72
N ALA A 58 19.22 23.47 -0.68
CA ALA A 58 20.46 22.95 -0.16
C ALA A 58 20.17 21.59 0.50
N LEU A 59 20.39 20.47 -0.20
CA LEU A 59 20.34 19.14 0.39
C LEU A 59 21.74 18.75 0.88
N PRO A 60 21.85 17.94 1.95
CA PRO A 60 23.11 17.32 2.33
C PRO A 60 23.64 16.40 1.22
N ASP A 61 24.96 16.14 1.23
CA ASP A 61 25.58 15.24 0.27
C ASP A 61 25.13 13.78 0.44
N SER A 62 25.37 12.95 -0.58
CA SER A 62 24.98 11.53 -0.58
C SER A 62 25.53 10.76 0.63
N LYS A 63 26.72 11.11 1.13
CA LYS A 63 27.35 10.41 2.27
C LYS A 63 26.61 10.73 3.58
N THR A 64 26.29 12.00 3.80
CA THR A 64 25.53 12.47 4.96
C THR A 64 24.13 11.88 4.95
N LEU A 65 23.47 11.84 3.80
CA LEU A 65 22.15 11.21 3.64
C LEU A 65 22.19 9.69 3.92
N GLN A 66 23.23 8.98 3.47
CA GLN A 66 23.39 7.55 3.79
C GLN A 66 23.63 7.31 5.29
N GLN A 67 24.43 8.17 5.94
CA GLN A 67 24.65 8.12 7.38
C GLN A 67 23.37 8.40 8.17
N PHE A 68 22.62 9.42 7.76
CA PHE A 68 21.32 9.75 8.31
C PHE A 68 20.35 8.58 8.19
N HIS A 69 20.24 7.97 7.01
CA HIS A 69 19.37 6.83 6.76
C HIS A 69 19.72 5.62 7.63
N SER A 70 20.99 5.22 7.64
CA SER A 70 21.45 4.05 8.40
C SER A 70 21.31 4.22 9.92
N ARG A 71 21.61 5.42 10.47
CA ARG A 71 21.59 5.65 11.91
C ARG A 71 20.24 6.10 12.45
N CYS A 72 19.55 6.99 11.75
CA CYS A 72 18.37 7.66 12.29
C CYS A 72 17.06 7.12 11.72
N ILE A 73 17.06 6.49 10.54
CA ILE A 73 15.86 5.84 10.01
C ILE A 73 15.87 4.35 10.37
N ARG A 74 16.96 3.63 10.07
CA ARG A 74 17.10 2.21 10.43
C ARG A 74 17.43 1.99 11.90
N GLY A 75 18.23 2.85 12.53
CA GLY A 75 18.67 2.70 13.93
C GLY A 75 17.63 3.02 15.01
N LEU A 76 16.48 3.62 14.68
CA LEU A 76 15.32 3.74 15.60
C LEU A 76 14.61 2.40 15.87
N SER A 77 15.29 1.29 15.58
CA SER A 77 14.74 -0.06 15.49
C SER A 77 14.19 -0.57 16.81
N VAL A 78 14.81 -0.34 17.97
CA VAL A 78 14.40 -1.01 19.22
C VAL A 78 12.98 -0.66 19.66
N LYS A 79 12.63 0.64 19.69
CA LYS A 79 11.26 1.07 20.04
C LYS A 79 10.24 0.59 19.01
N ARG A 80 10.60 0.61 17.73
CA ARG A 80 9.74 0.13 16.62
C ARG A 80 9.55 -1.38 16.67
N ILE A 81 10.61 -2.14 16.93
CA ILE A 81 10.60 -3.61 17.08
C ILE A 81 9.72 -3.98 18.26
N TRP A 82 9.88 -3.31 19.40
CA TRP A 82 9.01 -3.53 20.57
C TRP A 82 7.54 -3.24 20.24
N GLU A 83 7.24 -2.14 19.55
CA GLU A 83 5.87 -1.77 19.20
C GLU A 83 5.24 -2.77 18.22
N ILE A 84 6.00 -3.25 17.22
CA ILE A 84 5.57 -4.31 16.30
C ILE A 84 5.30 -5.60 17.07
N ALA A 85 6.26 -6.09 17.85
CA ALA A 85 6.13 -7.34 18.60
C ALA A 85 4.95 -7.29 19.59
N PHE A 86 4.77 -6.15 20.27
CA PHE A 86 3.63 -5.93 21.15
C PHE A 86 2.31 -5.98 20.37
N LEU A 87 2.19 -5.26 19.26
CA LEU A 87 0.95 -5.22 18.47
C LEU A 87 0.63 -6.57 17.84
N GLU A 88 1.61 -7.27 17.29
CA GLU A 88 1.44 -8.61 16.74
C GLU A 88 0.92 -9.59 17.81
N GLY A 89 1.53 -9.60 19.00
CA GLY A 89 1.08 -10.47 20.10
C GLY A 89 -0.34 -10.12 20.57
N PHE A 90 -0.58 -8.84 20.88
CA PHE A 90 -1.88 -8.37 21.36
C PHE A 90 -3.00 -8.62 20.36
N VAL A 91 -2.75 -8.37 19.06
CA VAL A 91 -3.75 -8.53 18.01
C VAL A 91 -4.03 -9.99 17.71
N ASN A 92 -3.02 -10.87 17.78
CA ASN A 92 -3.23 -12.31 17.68
C ASN A 92 -4.20 -12.81 18.75
N ASP A 93 -3.93 -12.48 20.01
CA ASP A 93 -4.76 -12.89 21.15
C ASP A 93 -6.18 -12.33 21.04
N LEU A 94 -6.31 -11.06 20.62
CA LEU A 94 -7.61 -10.42 20.39
C LEU A 94 -8.38 -11.11 19.26
N LEU A 95 -7.74 -11.39 18.12
CA LEU A 95 -8.38 -12.04 16.97
C LEU A 95 -8.80 -13.47 17.26
N GLU A 96 -8.03 -14.23 18.05
CA GLU A 96 -8.41 -15.57 18.49
C GLU A 96 -9.77 -15.53 19.21
N VAL A 97 -9.96 -14.58 20.11
CA VAL A 97 -11.24 -14.43 20.82
C VAL A 97 -12.32 -13.84 19.92
N MET A 98 -12.00 -12.90 19.04
CA MET A 98 -12.94 -12.40 18.04
C MET A 98 -13.50 -13.52 17.16
N ARG A 99 -12.68 -14.50 16.74
CA ARG A 99 -13.15 -15.68 16.00
C ARG A 99 -14.18 -16.46 16.81
N SER A 100 -13.90 -16.72 18.09
CA SER A 100 -14.85 -17.41 18.98
C SER A 100 -16.18 -16.65 19.19
N VAL A 101 -16.18 -15.32 19.06
CA VAL A 101 -17.38 -14.48 19.12
C VAL A 101 -18.15 -14.57 17.79
N CYS A 102 -17.43 -14.55 16.67
CA CYS A 102 -18.00 -14.75 15.33
C CYS A 102 -18.62 -16.14 15.17
N ASP A 103 -17.96 -17.20 15.64
CA ASP A 103 -18.46 -18.57 15.57
C ASP A 103 -19.79 -18.74 16.32
N ARG A 104 -19.98 -17.98 17.42
CA ARG A 104 -21.23 -17.96 18.20
C ARG A 104 -22.36 -17.17 17.56
N SER A 105 -22.03 -16.10 16.83
CA SER A 105 -23.02 -15.26 16.14
C SER A 105 -23.40 -15.82 14.76
N GLY A 106 -22.50 -16.56 14.12
CA GLY A 106 -22.69 -17.15 12.80
C GLY A 106 -22.66 -16.13 11.65
N GLY A 107 -22.64 -16.61 10.42
CA GLY A 107 -22.75 -15.79 9.20
C GLY A 107 -21.45 -15.19 8.66
N VAL A 108 -20.42 -14.96 9.48
CA VAL A 108 -19.12 -14.39 9.06
C VAL A 108 -17.95 -15.03 9.78
N ALA A 109 -16.90 -15.36 9.04
CA ALA A 109 -15.61 -15.79 9.55
C ALA A 109 -14.57 -14.66 9.47
N ILE A 110 -13.77 -14.52 10.51
CA ILE A 110 -12.60 -13.65 10.53
C ILE A 110 -11.36 -14.52 10.26
N GLU A 111 -10.57 -14.11 9.27
CA GLU A 111 -9.33 -14.81 8.91
C GLU A 111 -8.15 -14.38 9.80
N GLY A 112 -6.92 -14.45 9.29
CA GLY A 112 -5.73 -13.86 9.92
C GLY A 112 -5.72 -12.33 9.88
N PHE A 113 -4.57 -11.73 10.18
CA PHE A 113 -4.35 -10.30 9.93
C PHE A 113 -3.07 -10.08 9.15
N GLN A 114 -2.96 -8.88 8.60
CA GLN A 114 -1.76 -8.38 7.93
C GLN A 114 -1.44 -6.99 8.47
N MET A 115 -0.16 -6.71 8.70
CA MET A 115 0.31 -5.38 9.08
C MET A 115 0.55 -4.57 7.80
N ASP A 116 -0.34 -3.63 7.50
CA ASP A 116 -0.21 -2.69 6.38
C ASP A 116 0.87 -1.65 6.68
N ASN A 117 0.88 -1.18 7.93
CA ASN A 117 2.00 -0.49 8.55
C ASN A 117 1.98 -0.78 10.06
N VAL A 118 2.97 -0.27 10.81
CA VAL A 118 3.09 -0.55 12.26
C VAL A 118 1.81 -0.25 13.04
N ARG A 119 0.96 0.69 12.58
CA ARG A 119 -0.25 1.13 13.28
C ARG A 119 -1.53 0.91 12.47
N ASN A 120 -1.45 0.23 11.33
CA ASN A 120 -2.59 -0.08 10.49
C ASN A 120 -2.60 -1.58 10.22
N ILE A 121 -3.65 -2.23 10.71
CA ILE A 121 -3.81 -3.67 10.72
C ILE A 121 -5.01 -3.98 9.86
N ILE A 122 -4.83 -4.88 8.91
CA ILE A 122 -5.88 -5.35 8.03
C ILE A 122 -6.39 -6.68 8.56
N VAL A 123 -7.71 -6.81 8.68
CA VAL A 123 -8.38 -8.01 9.16
C VAL A 123 -9.37 -8.49 8.08
N PRO A 124 -8.96 -9.44 7.22
CA PRO A 124 -9.85 -10.03 6.24
C PRO A 124 -11.00 -10.81 6.89
N PHE A 125 -12.18 -10.68 6.30
CA PHE A 125 -13.34 -11.47 6.68
C PHE A 125 -14.08 -12.00 5.45
N THR A 126 -14.74 -13.13 5.63
CA THR A 126 -15.49 -13.83 4.59
C THR A 126 -16.82 -14.32 5.15
N PRO A 127 -17.88 -14.39 4.35
CA PRO A 127 -19.14 -14.94 4.81
C PRO A 127 -18.99 -16.46 4.98
N LEU A 128 -19.75 -17.04 5.90
CA LEU A 128 -19.82 -18.50 6.03
C LEU A 128 -20.69 -19.11 4.93
N GLU A 129 -20.42 -20.38 4.60
CA GLU A 129 -21.26 -21.16 3.69
C GLU A 129 -22.73 -21.13 4.16
N PRO A 130 -23.70 -21.05 3.22
CA PRO A 130 -23.56 -21.15 1.77
C PRO A 130 -23.20 -19.82 1.06
N TYR A 131 -22.96 -18.71 1.76
CA TYR A 131 -22.78 -17.42 1.09
C TYR A 131 -21.34 -17.17 0.61
N ARG A 132 -21.20 -16.29 -0.39
CA ARG A 132 -19.91 -15.78 -0.86
C ARG A 132 -19.99 -14.30 -1.24
N PHE A 133 -18.87 -13.61 -1.14
CA PHE A 133 -18.74 -12.26 -1.68
C PHE A 133 -18.44 -12.30 -3.18
N GLN A 134 -19.26 -11.61 -3.96
CA GLN A 134 -18.99 -11.31 -5.36
C GLN A 134 -18.67 -9.82 -5.48
N CYS A 135 -17.44 -9.51 -5.89
CA CYS A 135 -16.96 -8.15 -6.01
C CYS A 135 -17.07 -7.65 -7.44
N PHE A 136 -17.51 -6.40 -7.61
CA PHE A 136 -17.64 -5.72 -8.89
C PHE A 136 -16.88 -4.41 -8.86
N LEU A 137 -15.99 -4.18 -9.82
CA LEU A 137 -15.30 -2.90 -9.98
C LEU A 137 -16.23 -1.90 -10.67
N LEU A 138 -16.25 -0.66 -10.18
CA LEU A 138 -16.92 0.45 -10.84
C LEU A 138 -16.02 0.94 -11.99
N LYS A 139 -16.65 1.24 -13.13
CA LYS A 139 -15.93 1.81 -14.28
C LYS A 139 -15.47 3.23 -13.99
N ASP A 140 -16.31 3.99 -13.28
CA ASP A 140 -16.00 5.36 -12.89
C ASP A 140 -15.22 5.35 -11.57
N GLN A 141 -14.06 6.00 -11.61
CA GLN A 141 -13.21 6.21 -10.44
C GLN A 141 -13.82 7.34 -9.60
N LEU A 142 -14.16 7.03 -8.35
CA LEU A 142 -14.70 8.01 -7.40
C LEU A 142 -13.58 8.49 -6.49
N ASP A 143 -13.50 9.81 -6.27
CA ASP A 143 -12.49 10.44 -5.41
C ASP A 143 -11.04 10.00 -5.73
N MET A 144 -10.75 9.76 -7.02
CA MET A 144 -9.42 9.34 -7.49
C MET A 144 -8.95 8.00 -6.92
N GLN A 145 -9.88 7.11 -6.63
CA GLN A 145 -9.62 5.76 -6.13
C GLN A 145 -10.37 4.72 -6.96
N VAL A 146 -9.78 3.53 -7.06
CA VAL A 146 -10.46 2.36 -7.63
C VAL A 146 -11.52 1.92 -6.64
N CYS A 147 -12.77 1.94 -7.08
CA CYS A 147 -13.92 1.64 -6.24
C CYS A 147 -14.69 0.44 -6.78
N GLY A 148 -15.45 -0.20 -5.90
CA GLY A 148 -16.26 -1.36 -6.23
C GLY A 148 -17.43 -1.53 -5.28
N GLN A 149 -18.31 -2.47 -5.67
CA GLN A 149 -19.40 -2.94 -4.83
C GLN A 149 -19.19 -4.42 -4.51
N ILE A 150 -19.63 -4.82 -3.34
CA ILE A 150 -19.52 -6.19 -2.86
C ILE A 150 -20.94 -6.71 -2.67
N LYS A 151 -21.31 -7.75 -3.40
CA LYS A 151 -22.61 -8.40 -3.30
C LYS A 151 -22.48 -9.72 -2.55
N LEU A 152 -23.36 -9.95 -1.59
CA LEU A 152 -23.53 -11.23 -0.95
C LEU A 152 -24.39 -12.12 -1.85
N VAL A 153 -23.88 -13.28 -2.22
CA VAL A 153 -24.57 -14.23 -3.10
C VAL A 153 -24.60 -15.59 -2.42
N GLU A 154 -25.76 -16.25 -2.43
CA GLU A 154 -25.88 -17.64 -2.00
C GLU A 154 -25.19 -18.54 -3.06
N THR A 155 -24.20 -19.30 -2.62
CA THR A 155 -23.63 -20.36 -3.43
C THR A 155 -24.72 -21.40 -3.56
N LEU A 156 -25.20 -21.60 -4.78
CA LEU A 156 -26.11 -22.70 -5.10
C LEU A 156 -25.37 -24.00 -4.80
N SER A 157 -25.41 -24.47 -3.55
CA SER A 157 -25.17 -25.85 -3.25
C SER A 157 -26.25 -26.62 -4.00
N GLN A 158 -25.84 -27.42 -4.98
CA GLN A 158 -26.64 -28.51 -5.53
C GLN A 158 -26.84 -29.59 -4.45
N SER A 159 -27.44 -29.20 -3.33
CA SER A 159 -28.04 -30.10 -2.36
C SER A 159 -29.51 -29.71 -2.21
N CYS A 160 -30.20 -29.66 -3.34
CA CYS A 160 -31.61 -29.99 -3.35
C CYS A 160 -31.65 -31.44 -2.86
N CYS A 161 -31.90 -31.66 -1.56
CA CYS A 161 -32.14 -33.03 -1.13
C CYS A 161 -33.36 -33.51 -1.92
N HIS A 162 -33.26 -34.69 -2.52
CA HIS A 162 -34.36 -35.28 -3.30
C HIS A 162 -35.62 -35.59 -2.45
N CYS A 163 -35.67 -35.13 -1.20
CA CYS A 163 -36.80 -35.25 -0.29
C CYS A 163 -37.95 -34.28 -0.61
N GLN A 164 -37.78 -33.30 -1.50
CA GLN A 164 -38.82 -32.33 -1.87
C GLN A 164 -39.78 -32.81 -2.99
N SER A 165 -39.85 -34.11 -3.27
CA SER A 165 -40.82 -34.64 -4.23
C SER A 165 -41.65 -35.77 -3.64
N SER A 166 -42.61 -35.41 -2.78
CA SER A 166 -43.97 -35.99 -2.78
C SER A 166 -44.73 -35.52 -1.54
N HIS A 167 -45.93 -35.00 -1.77
CA HIS A 167 -46.95 -34.71 -0.78
C HIS A 167 -47.07 -35.80 0.31
N ALA A 168 -46.62 -35.50 1.52
CA ALA A 168 -47.15 -36.02 2.78
C ALA A 168 -46.57 -35.19 3.93
N GLU A 169 -47.37 -35.07 4.98
CA GLU A 169 -47.26 -34.26 6.21
C GLU A 169 -45.86 -33.99 6.77
N GLU A 170 -45.71 -32.83 7.42
CA GLU A 170 -44.53 -32.28 8.09
C GLU A 170 -43.66 -33.32 8.82
N VAL A 171 -42.66 -33.87 8.12
CA VAL A 171 -41.53 -34.56 8.75
C VAL A 171 -40.26 -33.83 8.34
N LEU A 172 -39.78 -32.95 9.22
CA LEU A 172 -38.49 -32.29 9.09
C LEU A 172 -37.39 -33.37 8.97
N CYS A 173 -36.60 -33.33 7.91
CA CYS A 173 -35.48 -34.24 7.73
C CYS A 173 -34.44 -33.96 8.84
N LEU A 174 -34.24 -34.90 9.77
CA LEU A 174 -33.27 -34.76 10.87
C LEU A 174 -31.81 -34.56 10.40
N LEU A 175 -31.53 -34.79 9.11
CA LEU A 175 -30.23 -34.55 8.47
C LEU A 175 -30.12 -33.17 7.80
N HIS A 176 -31.25 -32.57 7.41
CA HIS A 176 -31.32 -31.19 6.92
C HIS A 176 -32.13 -30.38 7.91
N TRP A 177 -31.49 -30.06 9.03
CA TRP A 177 -31.99 -29.10 9.99
C TRP A 177 -32.22 -27.79 9.25
N ASP A 178 -33.45 -27.27 9.35
CA ASP A 178 -33.78 -25.89 8.99
C ASP A 178 -33.02 -25.00 9.98
N ALA A 179 -31.73 -24.82 9.71
CA ALA A 179 -30.91 -23.85 10.38
C ALA A 179 -31.59 -22.54 10.05
N LYS A 180 -32.42 -22.05 10.98
CA LYS A 180 -32.79 -20.64 11.10
C LYS A 180 -31.57 -19.88 10.63
N ARG A 181 -31.64 -19.40 9.38
CA ARG A 181 -30.53 -18.77 8.68
C ARG A 181 -30.04 -17.73 9.67
N SER A 182 -28.81 -17.87 10.17
CA SER A 182 -28.25 -16.82 11.01
C SER A 182 -28.24 -15.59 10.12
N ASP A 183 -29.20 -14.69 10.37
CA ASP A 183 -29.45 -13.48 9.60
C ASP A 183 -28.30 -12.48 9.76
N VAL A 184 -27.21 -12.86 10.44
CA VAL A 184 -26.03 -12.02 10.63
C VAL A 184 -25.39 -11.64 9.30
N CYS A 185 -25.36 -12.54 8.30
CA CYS A 185 -24.86 -12.18 6.97
C CYS A 185 -25.81 -11.22 6.22
N GLY A 186 -27.13 -11.40 6.39
CA GLY A 186 -28.15 -10.47 5.92
C GLY A 186 -28.06 -9.11 6.63
N SER A 187 -27.65 -9.10 7.89
CA SER A 187 -27.47 -7.91 8.75
C SER A 187 -26.25 -7.07 8.40
N LEU A 188 -25.28 -7.60 7.63
CA LEU A 188 -24.16 -6.84 7.06
C LEU A 188 -24.43 -6.29 5.65
N SER A 189 -25.56 -6.68 5.06
CA SER A 189 -25.95 -6.27 3.72
C SER A 189 -27.20 -5.37 3.72
N THR A 190 -27.35 -4.58 2.67
CA THR A 190 -28.59 -3.87 2.37
C THR A 190 -29.66 -4.83 1.87
N LYS A 191 -30.88 -4.33 1.67
CA LYS A 191 -32.00 -5.09 1.08
C LYS A 191 -31.67 -5.68 -0.30
N ASP A 192 -30.74 -5.06 -1.04
CA ASP A 192 -30.29 -5.51 -2.37
C ASP A 192 -29.10 -6.48 -2.31
N SER A 193 -28.80 -7.03 -1.11
CA SER A 193 -27.67 -7.91 -0.84
C SER A 193 -26.29 -7.26 -1.10
N LEU A 194 -26.20 -5.92 -1.02
CA LEU A 194 -24.92 -5.20 -1.12
C LEU A 194 -24.33 -4.97 0.27
N LEU A 195 -23.03 -5.21 0.42
CA LEU A 195 -22.35 -5.07 1.70
C LEU A 195 -22.30 -3.59 2.14
N SER A 196 -22.80 -3.32 3.34
CA SER A 196 -22.89 -1.98 3.91
C SER A 196 -21.66 -1.66 4.76
N LYS A 197 -20.99 -0.54 4.47
CA LYS A 197 -19.86 -0.04 5.27
C LYS A 197 -20.28 0.20 6.72
N SER A 198 -21.45 0.81 6.93
CA SER A 198 -21.96 1.13 8.26
C SER A 198 -22.33 -0.11 9.09
N GLN A 199 -22.91 -1.14 8.47
CA GLN A 199 -23.24 -2.39 9.16
C GLN A 199 -21.97 -3.19 9.49
N VAL A 200 -21.02 -3.31 8.55
CA VAL A 200 -19.71 -3.95 8.80
C VAL A 200 -18.96 -3.23 9.92
N THR A 201 -18.97 -1.90 9.93
CA THR A 201 -18.37 -1.07 10.97
C THR A 201 -18.93 -1.41 12.35
N LYS A 202 -20.26 -1.43 12.49
CA LYS A 202 -20.95 -1.73 13.75
C LYS A 202 -20.66 -3.15 14.23
N TRP A 203 -20.74 -4.13 13.32
CA TRP A 203 -20.41 -5.51 13.61
C TRP A 203 -18.97 -5.63 14.11
N PHE A 204 -18.00 -5.07 13.38
CA PHE A 204 -16.59 -5.20 13.72
C PHE A 204 -16.26 -4.55 15.07
N GLN A 205 -16.80 -3.36 15.36
CA GLN A 205 -16.65 -2.70 16.66
C GLN A 205 -17.29 -3.52 17.79
N SER A 206 -18.49 -4.07 17.57
CA SER A 206 -19.16 -4.93 18.56
C SER A 206 -18.34 -6.18 18.86
N THR A 207 -17.79 -6.82 17.83
CA THR A 207 -16.92 -8.00 17.97
C THR A 207 -15.64 -7.69 18.75
N ILE A 208 -14.96 -6.58 18.44
CA ILE A 208 -13.78 -6.14 19.20
C ILE A 208 -14.15 -5.90 20.67
N LYS A 209 -15.28 -5.23 20.94
CA LYS A 209 -15.71 -4.92 22.31
C LYS A 209 -15.96 -6.19 23.12
N GLN A 210 -16.72 -7.13 22.56
CA GLN A 210 -16.99 -8.42 23.21
C GLN A 210 -15.72 -9.23 23.44
N ALA A 211 -14.80 -9.25 22.46
CA ALA A 211 -13.53 -9.94 22.60
C ALA A 211 -12.65 -9.32 23.70
N TRP A 212 -12.60 -7.98 23.76
CA TRP A 212 -11.88 -7.27 24.81
C TRP A 212 -12.46 -7.53 26.20
N GLU A 213 -13.79 -7.54 26.35
CA GLU A 213 -14.45 -7.90 27.62
C GLU A 213 -14.00 -9.28 28.12
N ILE A 214 -13.81 -10.24 27.22
CA ILE A 214 -13.36 -11.59 27.53
C ILE A 214 -11.87 -11.62 27.92
N ILE A 215 -10.96 -10.97 27.16
CA ILE A 215 -9.50 -11.11 27.37
C ILE A 215 -8.86 -10.04 28.25
N SER A 216 -9.57 -8.98 28.58
CA SER A 216 -9.04 -7.82 29.33
C SER A 216 -8.30 -8.22 30.61
N HIS A 217 -8.78 -9.26 31.31
CA HIS A 217 -8.17 -9.79 32.53
C HIS A 217 -6.74 -10.33 32.36
N ARG A 218 -6.32 -10.67 31.14
CA ARG A 218 -4.96 -11.16 30.83
C ARG A 218 -3.92 -10.04 30.76
N TYR A 219 -4.37 -8.79 30.66
CA TYR A 219 -3.49 -7.65 30.40
C TYR A 219 -3.50 -6.63 31.54
N GLN A 220 -2.37 -5.94 31.71
CA GLN A 220 -2.20 -4.86 32.68
C GLN A 220 -2.32 -3.47 32.02
N PHE A 221 -3.14 -3.36 30.97
CA PHE A 221 -3.41 -2.12 30.25
C PHE A 221 -4.89 -2.02 29.88
N GLU A 222 -5.34 -0.80 29.59
CA GLU A 222 -6.71 -0.52 29.17
C GLU A 222 -6.76 -0.30 27.65
N VAL A 223 -7.87 -0.71 27.03
CA VAL A 223 -8.12 -0.48 25.60
C VAL A 223 -9.36 0.41 25.46
N ASN A 224 -9.18 1.54 24.79
CA ASN A 224 -10.27 2.42 24.40
C ASN A 224 -10.56 2.24 22.91
N ILE A 225 -11.82 1.99 22.57
CA ILE A 225 -12.29 1.78 21.21
C ILE A 225 -12.96 3.08 20.72
N GLY A 226 -12.47 3.65 19.61
CA GLY A 226 -13.06 4.84 19.01
C GLY A 226 -14.44 4.57 18.40
N TYR A 227 -15.44 5.41 18.71
CA TYR A 227 -16.84 5.13 18.39
C TYR A 227 -17.38 5.74 17.08
N VAL A 228 -16.75 6.77 16.48
CA VAL A 228 -17.51 7.63 15.54
C VAL A 228 -17.00 7.66 14.09
N ASP A 229 -15.69 7.61 13.79
CA ASP A 229 -15.22 7.82 12.39
C ASP A 229 -14.24 6.79 11.83
N THR A 230 -13.70 5.90 12.68
CA THR A 230 -12.68 4.89 12.34
C THR A 230 -13.01 3.57 13.06
N PRO A 231 -13.84 2.69 12.45
CA PRO A 231 -14.09 1.36 13.04
C PRO A 231 -12.77 0.63 13.27
N GLY A 232 -12.48 0.35 14.54
CA GLY A 232 -11.25 -0.33 14.94
C GLY A 232 -10.05 0.58 15.24
N ALA A 233 -10.25 1.90 15.40
CA ALA A 233 -9.26 2.74 16.08
C ALA A 233 -9.17 2.35 17.55
N LEU A 234 -8.00 1.83 17.95
CA LEU A 234 -7.72 1.32 19.28
C LEU A 234 -6.63 2.16 19.94
N ARG A 235 -6.89 2.53 21.20
CA ARG A 235 -5.94 3.23 22.06
C ARG A 235 -5.65 2.36 23.27
N VAL A 236 -4.45 1.78 23.29
CA VAL A 236 -3.91 1.04 24.44
C VAL A 236 -3.23 2.01 25.39
N ARG A 237 -3.65 2.01 26.66
CA ARG A 237 -3.05 2.80 27.74
C ARG A 237 -2.43 1.88 28.78
N PHE A 238 -1.11 1.91 28.89
CA PHE A 238 -0.37 1.17 29.90
C PHE A 238 -0.40 1.90 31.25
N ARG A 239 -0.24 1.16 32.35
CA ARG A 239 -0.08 1.73 33.70
C ARG A 239 1.10 2.71 33.82
N SER A 240 2.13 2.53 32.99
CA SER A 240 3.27 3.46 32.89
C SER A 240 2.91 4.82 32.28
N GLY A 241 1.67 5.03 31.84
CA GLY A 241 1.23 6.22 31.11
C GLY A 241 1.56 6.20 29.61
N LYS A 242 2.31 5.18 29.14
CA LYS A 242 2.56 4.99 27.71
C LYS A 242 1.24 4.72 26.99
N VAL A 243 1.07 5.36 25.84
CA VAL A 243 -0.10 5.17 24.97
C VAL A 243 0.35 4.68 23.60
N VAL A 244 -0.30 3.63 23.11
CA VAL A 244 -0.13 3.11 21.74
C VAL A 244 -1.47 3.24 21.02
N ASN A 245 -1.49 3.96 19.90
CA ASN A 245 -2.66 4.09 19.06
C ASN A 245 -2.41 3.30 17.77
N PHE A 246 -3.39 2.50 17.36
CA PHE A 246 -3.37 1.76 16.11
C PHE A 246 -4.79 1.54 15.60
N THR A 247 -4.93 1.11 14.35
CA THR A 247 -6.23 0.85 13.71
C THR A 247 -6.28 -0.57 13.21
N MET A 248 -7.38 -1.28 13.48
CA MET A 248 -7.73 -2.54 12.85
C MET A 248 -8.86 -2.30 11.87
N ASN A 249 -8.66 -2.64 10.60
CA ASN A 249 -9.62 -2.38 9.54
C ASN A 249 -10.17 -3.70 8.98
N PRO A 250 -11.50 -3.92 9.02
CA PRO A 250 -12.11 -5.07 8.38
C PRO A 250 -12.05 -4.89 6.86
N VAL A 251 -11.60 -5.91 6.14
CA VAL A 251 -11.49 -5.87 4.67
C VAL A 251 -12.06 -7.10 4.00
N VAL A 252 -12.48 -6.94 2.75
CA VAL A 252 -12.88 -8.05 1.88
C VAL A 252 -11.80 -8.29 0.84
N LYS A 253 -11.24 -9.49 0.79
CA LYS A 253 -10.25 -9.85 -0.23
C LYS A 253 -10.89 -9.83 -1.61
N PHE A 254 -10.25 -9.15 -2.56
CA PHE A 254 -10.64 -9.19 -3.98
C PHE A 254 -9.82 -10.23 -4.75
N ASN A 255 -8.51 -10.26 -4.50
CA ASN A 255 -7.59 -11.28 -4.99
C ASN A 255 -6.44 -11.45 -3.98
N THR A 256 -5.34 -12.06 -4.39
CA THR A 256 -4.16 -12.32 -3.55
C THR A 256 -3.48 -11.06 -3.02
N ASP A 257 -3.61 -9.92 -3.71
CA ASP A 257 -2.79 -8.71 -3.47
C ASP A 257 -3.61 -7.45 -3.26
N THR A 258 -4.94 -7.58 -3.29
CA THR A 258 -5.85 -6.45 -3.14
C THR A 258 -7.06 -6.81 -2.31
N TYR A 259 -7.53 -5.80 -1.61
CA TYR A 259 -8.63 -5.90 -0.68
C TYR A 259 -9.48 -4.63 -0.76
N PHE A 260 -10.78 -4.79 -0.58
CA PHE A 260 -11.71 -3.70 -0.39
C PHE A 260 -11.70 -3.26 1.07
N PHE A 261 -11.56 -1.96 1.26
CA PHE A 261 -11.58 -1.34 2.57
C PHE A 261 -12.53 -0.13 2.58
N ARG A 262 -12.87 0.31 3.79
CA ARG A 262 -13.63 1.54 3.99
C ARG A 262 -12.68 2.73 3.84
N SER A 263 -12.83 3.50 2.77
CA SER A 263 -12.16 4.80 2.65
C SER A 263 -12.86 5.88 3.50
N HIS A 264 -12.07 6.86 3.92
CA HIS A 264 -12.52 8.10 4.58
C HIS A 264 -12.98 9.17 3.59
N THR A 265 -12.91 8.91 2.28
CA THR A 265 -13.31 9.87 1.25
C THR A 265 -14.83 9.99 1.13
N THR A 266 -15.27 11.15 0.64
CA THR A 266 -16.63 11.69 0.65
C THR A 266 -17.65 10.94 -0.19
N SER A 267 -17.32 9.77 -0.77
CA SER A 267 -18.31 8.90 -1.43
C SER A 267 -19.48 8.62 -0.48
N SER A 268 -20.61 9.29 -0.75
CA SER A 268 -21.79 9.35 0.12
C SER A 268 -22.53 8.02 0.21
N SER A 269 -22.20 7.05 -0.65
CA SER A 269 -22.84 5.75 -0.68
C SER A 269 -22.22 4.80 0.34
N ASP A 270 -23.08 4.22 1.18
CA ASP A 270 -22.72 3.21 2.18
C ASP A 270 -22.28 1.87 1.56
N THR A 271 -22.54 1.64 0.27
CA THR A 271 -22.25 0.38 -0.44
C THR A 271 -21.05 0.43 -1.37
N ILE A 272 -20.41 1.59 -1.52
CA ILE A 272 -19.21 1.74 -2.36
C ILE A 272 -17.96 1.60 -1.48
N TRP A 273 -17.12 0.64 -1.86
CA TRP A 273 -15.88 0.28 -1.18
C TRP A 273 -14.67 0.67 -2.03
N THR A 274 -13.59 1.08 -1.37
CA THR A 274 -12.33 1.40 -2.05
C THR A 274 -11.47 0.16 -2.15
N LEU A 275 -10.86 -0.07 -3.30
CA LEU A 275 -9.89 -1.12 -3.52
C LEU A 275 -8.47 -0.61 -3.20
N SER A 276 -7.77 -1.29 -2.30
CA SER A 276 -6.33 -1.06 -2.08
C SER A 276 -5.52 -1.72 -3.19
N LEU A 277 -4.54 -0.97 -3.72
CA LEU A 277 -3.57 -1.47 -4.71
C LEU A 277 -2.18 -1.69 -4.09
N GLU A 278 -2.05 -1.63 -2.77
CA GLU A 278 -0.77 -1.73 -2.05
C GLU A 278 0.03 -2.98 -2.44
N GLY A 279 -0.60 -4.15 -2.55
CA GLY A 279 0.11 -5.38 -2.96
C GLY A 279 0.66 -5.32 -4.39
N TYR A 280 0.01 -4.59 -5.30
CA TYR A 280 0.58 -4.31 -6.63
C TYR A 280 1.75 -3.33 -6.56
N GLU A 281 1.69 -2.33 -5.67
CA GLU A 281 2.79 -1.40 -5.44
C GLU A 281 4.02 -2.11 -4.85
N GLU A 282 3.82 -3.01 -3.88
CA GLU A 282 4.88 -3.85 -3.31
C GLU A 282 5.55 -4.72 -4.37
N ARG A 283 4.74 -5.38 -5.21
CA ARG A 283 5.26 -6.15 -6.35
C ARG A 283 6.05 -5.30 -7.32
N PHE A 284 5.58 -4.08 -7.61
CA PHE A 284 6.32 -3.15 -8.45
C PHE A 284 7.69 -2.85 -7.85
N PHE A 285 7.77 -2.49 -6.57
CA PHE A 285 9.07 -2.21 -5.92
C PHE A 285 9.97 -3.44 -5.87
N LYS A 286 9.40 -4.62 -5.58
CA LYS A 286 10.14 -5.90 -5.60
C LYS A 286 10.70 -6.22 -6.99
N GLN A 287 9.98 -5.86 -8.04
CA GLN A 287 10.47 -6.04 -9.40
C GLN A 287 11.54 -5.01 -9.75
N MET A 288 11.41 -3.76 -9.27
CA MET A 288 12.45 -2.74 -9.46
C MET A 288 13.78 -3.12 -8.85
N THR A 289 13.80 -3.81 -7.70
CA THR A 289 15.05 -4.34 -7.13
C THR A 289 15.77 -5.33 -8.03
N ARG A 290 15.08 -5.97 -8.98
CA ARG A 290 15.71 -6.87 -9.98
C ARG A 290 16.26 -6.13 -11.19
N TYR A 291 15.70 -4.97 -11.52
CA TYR A 291 16.09 -4.17 -12.68
C TYR A 291 17.16 -3.12 -12.37
N LEU A 292 17.26 -2.69 -11.12
CA LEU A 292 18.19 -1.66 -10.68
C LEU A 292 19.54 -2.23 -10.25
N PRO A 293 20.59 -1.39 -10.19
CA PRO A 293 21.89 -1.78 -9.65
C PRO A 293 21.79 -2.33 -8.23
N VAL A 294 22.72 -3.23 -7.88
CA VAL A 294 22.85 -3.73 -6.51
C VAL A 294 23.06 -2.54 -5.56
N ASN A 295 22.35 -2.55 -4.42
CA ASN A 295 22.34 -1.44 -3.46
C ASN A 295 21.80 -0.11 -4.01
N SER A 296 20.92 -0.14 -5.01
CA SER A 296 20.27 1.06 -5.53
C SER A 296 19.65 1.94 -4.44
N CYS A 297 19.77 3.26 -4.59
CA CYS A 297 19.35 4.22 -3.58
C CYS A 297 17.84 4.50 -3.53
N PHE A 298 17.00 3.92 -4.41
CA PHE A 298 15.58 4.31 -4.51
C PHE A 298 14.80 4.16 -3.19
N ASN A 299 15.03 3.08 -2.44
CA ASN A 299 14.40 2.89 -1.12
C ASN A 299 14.86 3.96 -0.12
N GLN A 300 16.16 4.28 -0.11
CA GLN A 300 16.72 5.32 0.76
C GLN A 300 16.12 6.69 0.40
N THR A 301 15.99 6.98 -0.90
CA THR A 301 15.33 8.18 -1.41
C THR A 301 13.89 8.30 -0.88
N LEU A 302 13.10 7.23 -0.98
CA LEU A 302 11.73 7.23 -0.47
C LEU A 302 11.67 7.44 1.04
N GLU A 303 12.45 6.65 1.78
CA GLU A 303 12.39 6.64 3.24
C GLU A 303 12.84 7.98 3.83
N ILE A 304 13.84 8.64 3.24
CA ILE A 304 14.26 9.98 3.64
C ILE A 304 13.15 11.00 3.36
N ALA A 305 12.55 10.99 2.17
CA ALA A 305 11.48 11.92 1.82
C ALA A 305 10.26 11.75 2.73
N LEU A 306 9.85 10.50 3.01
CA LEU A 306 8.76 10.19 3.95
C LEU A 306 9.11 10.60 5.38
N PHE A 307 10.36 10.42 5.82
CA PHE A 307 10.79 10.91 7.12
C PHE A 307 10.62 12.42 7.22
N LEU A 308 11.11 13.18 6.23
CA LEU A 308 11.01 14.64 6.22
C LEU A 308 9.56 15.10 6.23
N HIS A 309 8.71 14.50 5.39
CA HIS A 309 7.27 14.76 5.36
C HIS A 309 6.61 14.48 6.73
N ARG A 310 6.81 13.29 7.30
CA ARG A 310 6.23 12.93 8.60
C ARG A 310 6.72 13.84 9.73
N ARG A 311 7.99 14.25 9.70
CA ARG A 311 8.52 15.24 10.67
C ARG A 311 7.86 16.60 10.50
N GLN A 312 7.68 17.06 9.27
CA GLN A 312 6.98 18.31 9.02
C GLN A 312 5.51 18.22 9.48
N THR A 313 4.82 17.11 9.22
CA THR A 313 3.44 16.89 9.69
C THR A 313 3.32 16.96 11.21
N LEU A 314 4.35 16.53 11.96
CA LEU A 314 4.38 16.69 13.41
C LEU A 314 4.55 18.15 13.86
N LEU A 315 5.21 18.99 13.05
CA LEU A 315 5.48 20.39 13.37
C LEU A 315 4.31 21.32 12.99
N THR A 316 3.67 21.08 11.85
CA THR A 316 2.67 21.99 11.27
C THR A 316 1.27 21.41 11.18
N GLY A 317 1.09 20.16 11.60
CA GLY A 317 -0.17 19.43 11.48
C GLY A 317 -0.34 18.77 10.12
N GLY A 318 -1.53 18.18 9.91
CA GLY A 318 -1.88 17.46 8.70
C GLY A 318 -1.88 18.31 7.44
N SER A 319 -1.57 17.68 6.31
CA SER A 319 -1.66 18.26 4.97
C SER A 319 -2.36 17.28 4.03
N GLU A 320 -2.82 17.77 2.89
CA GLU A 320 -3.32 16.90 1.81
C GLU A 320 -2.21 16.07 1.15
N LEU A 321 -0.94 16.44 1.35
CA LEU A 321 0.17 15.57 1.01
C LEU A 321 0.21 14.36 1.94
N LYS A 322 0.20 13.17 1.35
CA LYS A 322 0.22 11.87 2.03
C LYS A 322 1.44 11.08 1.57
N ASP A 323 1.85 10.09 2.37
CA ASP A 323 2.93 9.16 2.04
C ASP A 323 2.76 8.51 0.65
N SER A 324 1.51 8.19 0.25
CA SER A 324 1.19 7.64 -1.05
C SER A 324 1.58 8.55 -2.22
N HIS A 325 1.54 9.88 -2.06
CA HIS A 325 1.95 10.82 -3.11
C HIS A 325 3.45 10.75 -3.38
N PHE A 326 4.26 10.62 -2.32
CA PHE A 326 5.71 10.41 -2.45
C PHE A 326 6.04 9.05 -3.08
N LYS A 327 5.31 8.00 -2.68
CA LYS A 327 5.42 6.65 -3.26
C LYS A 327 5.13 6.68 -4.76
N MET A 328 4.04 7.32 -5.17
CA MET A 328 3.65 7.45 -6.59
C MET A 328 4.63 8.28 -7.41
N ALA A 329 5.12 9.40 -6.88
CA ALA A 329 6.15 10.20 -7.52
C ALA A 329 7.45 9.40 -7.75
N LEU A 330 7.87 8.60 -6.77
CA LEU A 330 9.03 7.72 -6.93
C LEU A 330 8.79 6.63 -7.98
N MET A 331 7.60 6.02 -8.00
CA MET A 331 7.26 5.02 -9.02
C MET A 331 7.31 5.61 -10.44
N HIS A 332 6.87 6.86 -10.64
CA HIS A 332 7.06 7.56 -11.91
C HIS A 332 8.54 7.74 -12.27
N LEU A 333 9.36 8.19 -11.31
CA LEU A 333 10.80 8.35 -11.55
C LEU A 333 11.48 7.03 -11.90
N LEU A 334 11.09 5.93 -11.25
CA LEU A 334 11.61 4.59 -11.52
C LEU A 334 11.27 4.11 -12.94
N LEU A 335 10.15 4.53 -13.50
CA LEU A 335 9.77 4.22 -14.88
C LEU A 335 10.53 5.06 -15.92
N ILE A 336 10.93 6.29 -15.57
CA ILE A 336 11.47 7.27 -16.53
C ILE A 336 13.01 7.34 -16.50
N ARG A 337 13.63 7.16 -15.33
CA ARG A 337 15.08 7.26 -15.14
C ARG A 337 15.79 5.97 -15.57
N ASP A 338 17.01 6.11 -16.07
CA ASP A 338 17.84 4.95 -16.41
C ASP A 338 18.27 4.21 -15.13
N PRO A 339 18.30 2.86 -15.13
CA PRO A 339 18.74 2.06 -13.99
C PRO A 339 20.10 2.49 -13.42
N SER A 340 21.09 2.85 -14.25
CA SER A 340 22.43 3.24 -13.77
C SER A 340 22.40 4.48 -12.88
N GLN A 341 21.36 5.30 -13.03
CA GLN A 341 21.23 6.54 -12.30
C GLN A 341 20.63 6.34 -10.88
N TRP A 342 20.40 5.09 -10.47
CA TRP A 342 19.96 4.73 -9.13
C TRP A 342 21.08 4.15 -8.27
N GLU A 343 22.34 4.23 -8.71
CA GLU A 343 23.49 3.84 -7.90
C GLU A 343 23.53 4.60 -6.55
N PRO A 344 24.12 4.00 -5.49
CA PRO A 344 24.18 4.61 -4.16
C PRO A 344 24.78 6.03 -4.13
N SER A 345 25.75 6.30 -5.00
CA SER A 345 26.44 7.59 -5.14
C SER A 345 25.50 8.73 -5.53
N HIS A 346 24.40 8.43 -6.23
CA HIS A 346 23.43 9.40 -6.73
C HIS A 346 22.28 9.70 -5.75
N LEU A 347 22.36 9.27 -4.49
CA LEU A 347 21.28 9.42 -3.51
C LEU A 347 20.78 10.87 -3.39
N GLU A 348 21.68 11.85 -3.28
CA GLU A 348 21.31 13.27 -3.21
C GLU A 348 20.56 13.72 -4.47
N HIS A 349 21.04 13.34 -5.65
CA HIS A 349 20.40 13.67 -6.93
C HIS A 349 19.03 13.01 -7.07
N ARG A 350 18.85 11.78 -6.55
CA ARG A 350 17.55 11.07 -6.54
C ARG A 350 16.56 11.68 -5.57
N LEU A 351 17.01 12.11 -4.40
CA LEU A 351 16.18 12.86 -3.48
C LEU A 351 15.74 14.19 -4.07
N ARG A 352 16.66 14.92 -4.70
CA ARG A 352 16.36 16.16 -5.43
C ARG A 352 15.34 15.93 -6.55
N ASP A 353 15.54 14.91 -7.38
CA ASP A 353 14.62 14.55 -8.45
C ASP A 353 13.20 14.25 -7.92
N LEU A 354 13.10 13.52 -6.80
CA LEU A 354 11.81 13.20 -6.17
C LEU A 354 11.09 14.46 -5.68
N LEU A 355 11.83 15.36 -5.02
CA LEU A 355 11.28 16.61 -4.52
C LEU A 355 10.89 17.55 -5.67
N ASP A 356 11.72 17.67 -6.70
CA ASP A 356 11.43 18.47 -7.90
C ASP A 356 10.21 17.92 -8.68
N PHE A 357 10.08 16.60 -8.77
CA PHE A 357 8.90 15.97 -9.39
C PHE A 357 7.62 16.33 -8.63
N LEU A 358 7.65 16.28 -7.30
CA LEU A 358 6.51 16.65 -6.46
C LEU A 358 6.19 18.15 -6.54
N ASP A 359 7.20 19.02 -6.54
CA ASP A 359 7.03 20.46 -6.68
C ASP A 359 6.27 20.80 -7.98
N LYS A 360 6.75 20.24 -9.10
CA LYS A 360 6.12 20.39 -10.42
C LYS A 360 4.73 19.76 -10.48
N SER A 361 4.52 18.64 -9.79
CA SER A 361 3.21 18.00 -9.72
C SER A 361 2.22 18.87 -8.95
N LEU A 362 2.65 19.52 -7.87
CA LEU A 362 1.83 20.46 -7.09
C LEU A 362 1.54 21.74 -7.87
N GLU A 363 2.52 22.28 -8.58
CA GLU A 363 2.34 23.45 -9.45
C GLU A 363 1.29 23.18 -10.53
N LYS A 364 1.41 22.04 -11.22
CA LYS A 364 0.45 21.62 -12.25
C LYS A 364 -0.87 21.10 -11.68
N LYS A 365 -0.92 20.83 -10.37
CA LYS A 365 -2.03 20.14 -9.68
C LYS A 365 -2.32 18.75 -10.31
N THR A 366 -1.27 18.08 -10.78
CA THR A 366 -1.37 16.77 -11.46
C THR A 366 -0.37 15.78 -10.90
N LEU A 367 -0.86 14.65 -10.40
CA LEU A 367 -0.08 13.46 -10.06
C LEU A 367 -0.88 12.22 -10.44
N HIS A 368 -0.57 11.60 -11.58
CA HIS A 368 -1.32 10.43 -12.05
C HIS A 368 -0.95 9.17 -11.27
N HIS A 369 -1.91 8.28 -11.02
CA HIS A 369 -1.67 6.98 -10.40
C HIS A 369 -0.86 6.08 -11.33
N VAL A 370 0.23 5.47 -10.84
CA VAL A 370 1.13 4.70 -11.71
C VAL A 370 0.53 3.37 -12.17
N LEU A 371 -0.33 2.75 -11.37
CA LEU A 371 -0.91 1.44 -11.68
C LEU A 371 -2.26 1.51 -12.43
N VAL A 372 -2.88 2.69 -12.52
CA VAL A 372 -4.25 2.85 -13.06
C VAL A 372 -4.21 3.80 -14.25
N GLY A 373 -4.68 3.34 -15.40
CA GLY A 373 -4.68 4.10 -16.65
C GLY A 373 -3.29 4.43 -17.20
N ASN A 374 -2.25 3.72 -16.75
CA ASN A 374 -0.89 3.87 -17.25
C ASN A 374 -0.47 2.66 -18.09
N PRO A 375 -0.42 2.75 -19.42
CA PRO A 375 -0.08 1.62 -20.29
C PRO A 375 1.38 1.14 -20.12
N LEU A 376 2.24 1.95 -19.51
CA LEU A 376 3.67 1.68 -19.35
C LEU A 376 3.93 0.63 -18.27
N ILE A 377 2.98 0.47 -17.33
CA ILE A 377 3.12 -0.48 -16.21
C ILE A 377 3.15 -1.94 -16.68
N ARG A 378 2.49 -2.27 -17.80
CA ARG A 378 2.43 -3.64 -18.35
C ARG A 378 3.80 -4.23 -18.69
N LYS A 379 4.79 -3.38 -18.93
CA LYS A 379 6.16 -3.81 -19.25
C LYS A 379 6.99 -4.13 -18.02
N VAL A 380 6.51 -3.73 -16.85
CA VAL A 380 7.27 -3.74 -15.61
C VAL A 380 6.62 -4.64 -14.56
N ALA A 381 5.29 -4.62 -14.43
CA ALA A 381 4.58 -5.42 -13.45
C ALA A 381 3.36 -6.09 -14.06
N GLU A 382 3.03 -7.27 -13.53
CA GLU A 382 1.78 -7.98 -13.83
C GLU A 382 0.63 -7.28 -13.10
N VAL A 383 -0.01 -6.36 -13.81
CA VAL A 383 -1.19 -5.62 -13.34
C VAL A 383 -2.40 -6.05 -14.18
N PRO A 384 -3.57 -6.34 -13.56
CA PRO A 384 -4.78 -6.71 -14.27
C PRO A 384 -5.16 -5.74 -15.38
N ALA A 385 -5.71 -6.28 -16.47
CA ALA A 385 -6.00 -5.52 -17.67
C ALA A 385 -6.99 -4.38 -17.41
N GLU A 386 -7.91 -4.59 -16.47
CA GLU A 386 -8.95 -3.65 -16.05
C GLU A 386 -8.35 -2.37 -15.50
N PHE A 387 -7.28 -2.45 -14.69
CA PHE A 387 -6.63 -1.26 -14.13
C PHE A 387 -5.83 -0.49 -15.18
N VAL A 388 -5.20 -1.20 -16.12
CA VAL A 388 -4.43 -0.54 -17.18
C VAL A 388 -5.32 0.13 -18.22
N GLN A 389 -6.50 -0.44 -18.49
CA GLN A 389 -7.47 0.09 -19.45
C GLN A 389 -8.38 1.18 -18.86
N ALA A 390 -8.41 1.32 -17.54
CA ALA A 390 -9.16 2.39 -16.88
C ALA A 390 -8.62 3.77 -17.26
N ASP A 391 -9.44 4.80 -17.08
CA ASP A 391 -8.99 6.18 -17.26
C ASP A 391 -7.91 6.55 -16.25
N SER A 392 -7.00 7.43 -16.66
CA SER A 392 -5.91 7.89 -15.82
C SER A 392 -6.43 8.65 -14.61
N VAL A 393 -5.95 8.28 -13.42
CA VAL A 393 -6.41 8.84 -12.15
C VAL A 393 -5.42 9.89 -11.65
N ASN A 394 -5.78 11.17 -11.70
CA ASN A 394 -5.02 12.26 -11.07
C ASN A 394 -5.27 12.38 -9.54
N LEU A 395 -4.34 11.91 -8.72
CA LEU A 395 -4.37 11.98 -7.25
C LEU A 395 -4.44 13.41 -6.69
N PHE A 396 -4.05 14.42 -7.47
CA PHE A 396 -4.14 15.84 -7.07
C PHE A 396 -5.43 16.53 -7.55
N HIS A 397 -6.40 15.78 -8.06
CA HIS A 397 -7.71 16.34 -8.42
C HIS A 397 -8.39 17.12 -7.27
N PRO A 398 -8.34 16.69 -5.99
CA PRO A 398 -8.86 17.52 -4.89
C PRO A 398 -8.17 18.88 -4.76
N LEU A 399 -6.87 18.96 -5.09
CA LEU A 399 -6.11 20.22 -5.08
C LEU A 399 -6.48 21.11 -6.28
N MET A 400 -6.93 20.51 -7.40
CA MET A 400 -7.50 21.26 -8.51
C MET A 400 -8.83 21.90 -8.15
N ILE A 401 -9.71 21.17 -7.45
CA ILE A 401 -11.04 21.63 -7.08
C ILE A 401 -10.97 22.66 -5.93
N HIS A 402 -10.14 22.42 -4.92
CA HIS A 402 -10.12 23.20 -3.69
C HIS A 402 -8.80 23.95 -3.49
N ASP A 403 -8.80 25.26 -3.76
CA ASP A 403 -7.59 26.09 -3.64
C ASP A 403 -7.05 26.20 -2.21
N CYS A 404 -7.89 26.07 -1.18
CA CYS A 404 -7.41 26.04 0.20
C CYS A 404 -6.54 24.80 0.48
N LEU A 405 -6.95 23.64 -0.06
CA LEU A 405 -6.21 22.38 0.03
C LEU A 405 -4.89 22.48 -0.72
N HIS A 406 -4.91 23.05 -1.93
CA HIS A 406 -3.70 23.29 -2.72
C HIS A 406 -2.71 24.21 -2.01
N ARG A 407 -3.16 25.37 -1.51
CA ARG A 407 -2.30 26.30 -0.77
C ARG A 407 -1.70 25.67 0.49
N ASN A 408 -2.48 24.88 1.22
CA ASN A 408 -1.97 24.12 2.36
C ASN A 408 -0.88 23.13 1.93
N ALA A 409 -1.14 22.31 0.89
CA ALA A 409 -0.19 21.34 0.37
C ALA A 409 1.11 21.97 -0.11
N VAL A 410 1.03 23.08 -0.87
CA VAL A 410 2.20 23.83 -1.35
C VAL A 410 2.99 24.41 -0.18
N LYS A 411 2.32 25.05 0.78
CA LYS A 411 3.00 25.61 1.96
C LYS A 411 3.71 24.52 2.76
N HIS A 412 3.02 23.42 3.03
CA HIS A 412 3.60 22.28 3.73
C HIS A 412 4.83 21.72 2.99
N PHE A 413 4.74 21.57 1.67
CA PHE A 413 5.86 21.11 0.85
C PHE A 413 7.05 22.07 0.87
N GLN A 414 6.81 23.38 0.77
CA GLN A 414 7.86 24.40 0.88
C GLN A 414 8.57 24.36 2.23
N GLU A 415 7.84 24.09 3.32
CA GLU A 415 8.43 23.92 4.65
C GLU A 415 9.28 22.65 4.74
N ILE A 416 8.86 21.53 4.12
CA ILE A 416 9.71 20.32 3.98
C ILE A 416 11.04 20.70 3.31
N LEU A 417 10.99 21.40 2.18
CA LEU A 417 12.18 21.80 1.43
C LEU A 417 13.08 22.72 2.26
N ARG A 418 12.51 23.72 2.92
CA ARG A 418 13.25 24.69 3.75
C ARG A 418 13.95 24.02 4.94
N ASN A 419 13.30 23.04 5.56
CA ASN A 419 13.79 22.39 6.78
C ASN A 419 14.65 21.16 6.50
N ALA A 420 14.70 20.66 5.26
CA ALA A 420 15.31 19.37 4.92
C ALA A 420 16.74 19.22 5.43
N ARG A 421 17.63 20.18 5.14
CA ARG A 421 19.04 20.13 5.55
C ARG A 421 19.21 20.17 7.05
N MET A 422 18.62 21.17 7.70
CA MET A 422 18.69 21.34 9.15
C MET A 422 18.22 20.07 9.86
N LEU A 423 17.09 19.50 9.44
CA LEU A 423 16.57 18.26 10.01
C LEU A 423 17.51 17.07 9.80
N VAL A 424 18.11 16.92 8.62
CA VAL A 424 19.06 15.82 8.41
C VAL A 424 20.29 16.00 9.29
N ASP A 425 20.89 17.19 9.30
CA ASP A 425 22.11 17.48 10.04
C ASP A 425 21.90 17.32 11.56
N ASP A 426 20.81 17.89 12.11
CA ASP A 426 20.46 17.77 13.53
C ASP A 426 20.31 16.31 13.96
N TYR A 427 19.61 15.50 13.17
CA TYR A 427 19.42 14.08 13.50
C TYR A 427 20.72 13.29 13.39
N VAL A 428 21.56 13.57 12.39
CA VAL A 428 22.88 12.93 12.29
C VAL A 428 23.72 13.24 13.53
N HIS A 429 23.69 14.48 14.03
CA HIS A 429 24.37 14.87 15.27
C HIS A 429 23.80 14.16 16.50
N LEU A 430 22.47 14.16 16.67
CA LEU A 430 21.79 13.49 17.79
C LEU A 430 22.07 11.97 17.81
N CYS A 431 22.06 11.32 16.64
CA CYS A 431 22.39 9.91 16.49
C CYS A 431 23.89 9.61 16.64
N SER A 432 24.75 10.63 16.76
CA SER A 432 26.21 10.50 16.94
C SER A 432 26.68 10.78 18.37
N GLY A 433 25.79 11.20 19.27
CA GLY A 433 26.08 11.30 20.71
C GLY A 433 26.24 9.91 21.35
N PRO A 434 26.98 9.79 22.47
CA PRO A 434 27.11 8.51 23.16
C PRO A 434 25.71 8.04 23.57
N MET A 435 25.33 6.84 23.13
CA MET A 435 24.20 6.14 23.71
C MET A 435 24.51 5.98 25.20
N ALA A 436 23.79 6.74 26.04
CA ALA A 436 23.82 6.50 27.48
C ALA A 436 23.37 5.04 27.69
N GLN A 437 24.29 4.27 28.28
CA GLN A 437 24.14 2.85 28.62
C GLN A 437 22.92 2.61 29.51
#